data_AF-A0A930APE1-F1
#
_entry.id   AF-A0A930APE1-F1
#
_cell.length_a   1.000
_cell.length_b   1.000
_cell.length_c   1.000
_cell.angle_alpha   90.00
_cell.angle_beta   90.00
_cell.angle_gamma   90.00
#
_symmetry.space_group_name_H-M   'P 1'
#
loop_
_entity.id
_entity.type
_entity.pdbx_description
1 polymer ?
#
loop_
_entity_poly.entity_id
_entity_poly.type
_entity_poly.pdbx_seq_one_letter_code
_entity_poly.pdbx_strand_id
1 'polypeptide(L)'
;MLVKDETKYCWCEDEVAGEPQNSIKDAIQDYLEYQKDLFGVYDSDHGYFGECDVEVVRVGHPYYYVPEVDGERAIWNVLDYNLDDEIAEYSDDYMKDVKNEHMDELSEELTKVFRAWEKRHGYENKSWVVQETKTYRIEDYIKE
;
A
#
# COMPACT_ATOMS: atom_id res chain seq x y z
N MET A 1 -7.44 2.34 5.39
CA MET A 1 -7.74 2.66 3.96
C MET A 1 -6.51 2.56 3.04
N LEU A 2 -6.69 2.49 1.71
CA LEU A 2 -5.60 2.70 0.75
C LEU A 2 -5.52 4.18 0.35
N VAL A 3 -4.32 4.76 0.34
CA VAL A 3 -4.07 6.16 -0.03
C VAL A 3 -3.15 6.21 -1.24
N LYS A 4 -3.62 6.88 -2.30
CA LYS A 4 -2.89 7.10 -3.55
C LYS A 4 -1.82 8.16 -3.35
N ASP A 5 -0.57 7.88 -3.72
CA ASP A 5 0.48 8.89 -3.83
C ASP A 5 0.60 9.37 -5.29
N GLU A 6 -0.07 10.48 -5.58
CA GLU A 6 -0.07 11.09 -6.92
C GLU A 6 1.29 11.72 -7.30
N THR A 7 2.23 11.81 -6.36
CA THR A 7 3.57 12.37 -6.61
C THR A 7 4.57 11.32 -7.11
N LYS A 8 4.22 10.04 -7.02
CA LYS A 8 5.08 8.91 -7.39
C LYS A 8 4.49 8.10 -8.53
N TYR A 9 5.34 7.43 -9.29
CA TYR A 9 4.97 6.65 -10.46
C TYR A 9 5.61 5.26 -10.38
N CYS A 10 4.84 4.22 -10.67
CA CYS A 10 5.31 2.83 -10.72
C CYS A 10 4.85 2.23 -12.04
N TRP A 11 5.74 1.51 -12.72
CA TRP A 11 5.29 0.62 -13.79
C TRP A 11 4.60 -0.62 -13.20
N CYS A 12 3.73 -1.24 -13.98
CA CYS A 12 3.04 -2.45 -13.59
C CYS A 12 2.88 -3.35 -14.83
N GLU A 13 3.36 -4.58 -14.72
CA GLU A 13 3.21 -5.63 -15.73
C GLU A 13 2.74 -6.91 -15.06
N ASP A 14 1.60 -7.42 -15.50
CA ASP A 14 0.88 -8.54 -14.87
C ASP A 14 0.71 -8.37 -13.35
N GLU A 15 1.39 -9.20 -12.56
CA GLU A 15 1.34 -9.20 -11.09
C GLU A 15 2.59 -8.54 -10.45
N VAL A 16 3.46 -7.93 -11.26
CA VAL A 16 4.69 -7.29 -10.82
C VAL A 16 4.58 -5.78 -10.99
N ALA A 17 4.97 -5.05 -9.94
CA ALA A 17 5.06 -3.59 -9.97
C ALA A 17 6.49 -3.15 -9.64
N GLY A 18 6.93 -2.10 -10.31
CA GLY A 18 8.19 -1.43 -10.01
C GLY A 18 8.18 -0.67 -8.69
N GLU A 19 9.37 -0.23 -8.30
CA GLU A 19 9.55 0.67 -7.15
C GLU A 19 8.96 2.07 -7.44
N PRO A 20 8.47 2.80 -6.42
CA PRO A 20 7.97 4.16 -6.58
C PRO A 20 9.02 5.17 -7.04
N GLN A 21 8.88 5.64 -8.28
CA GLN A 21 9.77 6.61 -8.91
C GLN A 21 9.20 8.05 -8.86
N ASN A 22 10.06 9.05 -9.05
CA ASN A 22 9.70 10.47 -9.01
C ASN A 22 9.05 10.99 -10.31
N SER A 23 9.17 10.25 -11.41
CA SER A 23 8.62 10.65 -12.70
C SER A 23 8.24 9.44 -13.54
N ILE A 24 7.37 9.65 -14.53
CA ILE A 24 7.02 8.62 -15.52
C ILE A 24 8.29 8.13 -16.23
N LYS A 25 9.20 9.05 -16.61
CA LYS A 25 10.45 8.69 -17.29
C LYS A 25 11.29 7.74 -16.44
N ASP A 26 11.43 8.02 -15.14
CA ASP A 26 12.20 7.17 -14.22
C ASP A 26 11.52 5.80 -14.03
N ALA A 27 10.18 5.75 -13.97
CA ALA A 27 9.44 4.49 -13.92
C ALA A 27 9.63 3.66 -15.21
N ILE A 28 9.70 4.30 -16.37
CA ILE A 28 9.98 3.62 -17.64
C ILE A 28 11.43 3.11 -17.67
N GLN A 29 12.39 3.87 -17.15
CA GLN A 29 13.79 3.44 -17.04
C GLN A 29 13.94 2.23 -16.12
N ASP A 30 13.31 2.27 -14.93
CA ASP A 30 13.27 1.16 -13.96
C ASP A 30 12.68 -0.11 -14.59
N TYR A 31 11.62 0.04 -15.39
CA TYR A 31 11.02 -1.06 -16.14
C TYR A 31 11.99 -1.70 -17.14
N LEU A 32 12.72 -0.88 -17.92
CA LEU A 32 13.68 -1.39 -18.90
C LEU A 32 14.88 -2.10 -18.24
N GLU A 33 15.31 -1.61 -17.09
CA GLU A 33 16.34 -2.26 -16.28
C GLU A 33 15.84 -3.62 -15.77
N TYR A 34 14.60 -3.68 -15.27
CA TYR A 34 13.96 -4.93 -14.87
C TYR A 34 13.87 -5.95 -16.03
N GLN A 35 13.44 -5.51 -17.21
CA GLN A 35 13.39 -6.39 -18.40
C GLN A 35 14.77 -6.91 -18.78
N LYS A 36 15.78 -6.03 -18.79
CA LYS A 36 17.16 -6.41 -19.09
C LYS A 36 17.69 -7.46 -18.12
N ASP A 37 17.40 -7.34 -16.84
CA ASP A 37 17.82 -8.32 -15.83
C ASP A 37 17.06 -9.64 -15.98
N LEU A 38 15.75 -9.60 -16.24
CA LEU A 38 14.92 -10.79 -16.46
C LEU A 38 15.41 -11.64 -17.63
N PHE A 39 15.71 -11.00 -18.77
CA PHE A 39 16.23 -11.68 -19.96
C PHE A 39 17.73 -11.97 -19.89
N GLY A 40 18.50 -11.15 -19.17
CA GLY A 40 19.94 -11.36 -18.96
C GLY A 40 20.27 -12.58 -18.10
N VAL A 41 19.35 -13.05 -17.26
CA VAL A 41 19.49 -14.29 -16.48
C VAL A 41 19.19 -15.54 -17.30
N TYR A 42 18.34 -15.43 -18.33
CA TYR A 42 17.95 -16.56 -19.17
C TYR A 42 18.88 -16.80 -20.37
N ASP A 43 19.84 -15.90 -20.61
CA ASP A 43 20.62 -15.92 -21.85
C ASP A 43 22.13 -16.04 -21.63
N SER A 44 22.56 -17.22 -21.18
CA SER A 44 23.98 -17.59 -21.20
C SER A 44 24.45 -18.19 -22.53
N ASP A 45 23.65 -18.16 -23.61
CA ASP A 45 24.12 -18.71 -24.89
C ASP A 45 23.52 -18.10 -26.17
N HIS A 46 22.61 -17.13 -26.12
CA HIS A 46 21.89 -16.66 -27.32
C HIS A 46 21.81 -15.15 -27.56
N GLY A 47 22.45 -14.24 -26.83
CA GLY A 47 22.57 -12.82 -27.25
C GLY A 47 21.30 -12.22 -27.88
N TYR A 48 20.11 -12.60 -27.38
CA TYR A 48 18.83 -12.36 -28.00
C TYR A 48 18.25 -11.07 -27.42
N PHE A 49 18.99 -9.98 -27.59
CA PHE A 49 18.38 -8.65 -27.72
C PHE A 49 17.72 -8.53 -29.12
N GLY A 50 17.07 -9.59 -29.58
CA GLY A 50 16.28 -9.63 -30.79
C GLY A 50 14.82 -9.49 -30.41
N GLU A 51 14.27 -8.28 -30.53
CA GLU A 51 12.83 -8.04 -30.65
C GLU A 51 11.96 -8.31 -29.40
N CYS A 52 12.44 -8.02 -28.19
CA CYS A 52 11.49 -7.58 -27.15
C CYS A 52 11.14 -6.11 -27.43
N ASP A 53 10.33 -5.89 -28.47
CA ASP A 53 9.76 -4.59 -28.84
C ASP A 53 8.70 -4.21 -27.81
N VAL A 54 9.14 -3.94 -26.57
CA VAL A 54 8.26 -3.38 -25.57
C VAL A 54 8.05 -1.92 -25.92
N GLU A 55 7.12 -1.68 -26.85
CA GLU A 55 6.80 -0.33 -27.31
C GLU A 55 6.08 0.47 -26.22
N VAL A 56 5.39 -0.23 -25.31
CA VAL A 56 4.49 0.38 -24.34
C VAL A 56 4.67 -0.20 -22.96
N VAL A 57 4.42 0.63 -21.95
CA VAL A 57 4.45 0.26 -20.55
C VAL A 57 3.27 0.89 -19.82
N ARG A 58 2.70 0.14 -18.89
CA ARG A 58 1.60 0.61 -18.04
C ARG A 58 2.19 1.23 -16.79
N VAL A 59 1.93 2.52 -16.58
CA VAL A 59 2.41 3.27 -15.41
C VAL A 59 1.21 3.78 -14.63
N GLY A 60 1.24 3.57 -13.32
CA GLY A 60 0.25 4.03 -12.37
C GLY A 60 0.88 4.74 -11.18
N HIS A 61 0.05 5.09 -10.20
CA HIS A 61 0.49 5.63 -8.93
C HIS A 61 0.46 4.53 -7.86
N PRO A 62 1.42 4.50 -6.91
CA PRO A 62 1.37 3.57 -5.80
C PRO A 62 0.26 3.96 -4.82
N TYR A 63 -0.40 2.94 -4.28
CA TYR A 63 -1.37 3.04 -3.20
C TYR A 63 -0.76 2.40 -1.95
N TYR A 64 -0.62 3.19 -0.89
CA TYR A 64 -0.12 2.72 0.39
C TYR A 64 -1.26 2.40 1.33
N TYR A 65 -1.10 1.34 2.12
CA TYR A 65 -2.03 1.06 3.20
C TYR A 65 -1.80 1.99 4.38
N VAL A 66 -2.85 2.69 4.78
CA VAL A 66 -2.88 3.50 5.99
C VAL A 66 -3.81 2.82 7.00
N PRO A 67 -3.28 2.31 8.12
CA PRO A 67 -4.09 1.63 9.12
C PRO A 67 -5.03 2.60 9.83
N GLU A 68 -6.21 2.09 10.13
CA GLU A 68 -7.26 2.75 10.92
C GLU A 68 -7.69 1.76 12.00
N VAL A 69 -7.79 2.25 13.24
CA VAL A 69 -8.29 1.48 14.37
C VAL A 69 -9.77 1.78 14.53
N ASP A 70 -10.56 0.72 14.48
CA ASP A 70 -12.00 0.76 14.65
C ASP A 70 -12.35 0.82 16.15
N GLY A 71 -12.88 1.96 16.58
CA GLY A 71 -13.26 2.23 17.96
C GLY A 71 -14.39 1.33 18.47
N GLU A 72 -15.34 0.97 17.61
CA GLU A 72 -16.41 0.03 17.97
C GLU A 72 -15.81 -1.35 18.27
N ARG A 73 -14.91 -1.83 17.40
CA ARG A 73 -14.19 -3.09 17.65
C ARG A 73 -13.30 -3.03 18.89
N ALA A 74 -12.71 -1.89 19.19
CA ALA A 74 -11.92 -1.72 20.41
C ALA A 74 -12.80 -1.85 21.67
N ILE A 75 -13.97 -1.20 21.68
CA ILE A 75 -14.94 -1.33 22.78
C ILE A 75 -15.41 -2.78 22.89
N TRP A 76 -15.79 -3.42 21.78
CA TRP A 76 -16.22 -4.81 21.79
C TRP A 76 -15.13 -5.74 22.34
N ASN A 77 -13.86 -5.51 21.97
CA ASN A 77 -12.76 -6.29 22.50
C ASN A 77 -12.60 -6.13 24.03
N VAL A 78 -12.81 -4.92 24.55
CA VAL A 78 -12.79 -4.68 26.00
C VAL A 78 -13.92 -5.41 26.69
N LEU A 79 -15.15 -5.32 26.17
CA LEU A 79 -16.34 -5.91 26.80
C LEU A 79 -16.36 -7.45 26.73
N ASP A 80 -15.92 -8.03 25.62
CA ASP A 80 -16.05 -9.49 25.37
C ASP A 80 -14.83 -10.30 25.84
N TYR A 81 -13.63 -9.69 25.87
CA TYR A 81 -12.39 -10.42 26.17
C TYR A 81 -11.62 -9.91 27.38
N ASN A 82 -11.74 -8.63 27.74
CA ASN A 82 -10.92 -8.03 28.79
C ASN A 82 -11.71 -7.63 30.04
N LEU A 83 -13.04 -7.62 29.97
CA LEU A 83 -13.89 -7.37 31.12
C LEU A 83 -13.84 -8.58 32.04
N ASP A 84 -13.50 -8.34 33.30
CA ASP A 84 -13.42 -9.40 34.29
C ASP A 84 -14.82 -9.98 34.56
N ASP A 85 -14.92 -11.31 34.57
CA ASP A 85 -16.18 -12.03 34.80
C ASP A 85 -16.83 -11.63 36.14
N GLU A 86 -16.04 -11.32 37.16
CA GLU A 86 -16.55 -10.85 38.46
C GLU A 86 -17.25 -9.50 38.37
N ILE A 87 -16.92 -8.68 37.37
CA ILE A 87 -17.50 -7.35 37.12
C ILE A 87 -18.64 -7.43 36.09
N ALA A 88 -18.50 -8.29 35.08
CA ALA A 88 -19.45 -8.42 33.98
C ALA A 88 -20.89 -8.61 34.46
N GLU A 89 -21.11 -9.42 35.51
CA GLU A 89 -22.43 -9.67 36.10
C GLU A 89 -23.08 -8.42 36.75
N TYR A 90 -22.30 -7.38 37.05
CA TYR A 90 -22.76 -6.18 37.76
C TYR A 90 -22.68 -4.90 36.92
N SER A 91 -22.17 -4.97 35.69
CA SER A 91 -21.88 -3.80 34.84
C SER A 91 -22.67 -3.78 33.54
N ASP A 92 -23.94 -4.17 33.57
CA ASP A 92 -24.84 -4.22 32.40
C ASP A 92 -25.00 -2.89 31.65
N ASP A 93 -24.71 -1.76 32.29
CA ASP A 93 -24.80 -0.40 31.73
C ASP A 93 -23.46 0.16 31.23
N TYR A 94 -22.34 -0.52 31.52
CA TYR A 94 -21.02 -0.07 31.11
C TYR A 94 -20.88 -0.09 29.59
N MET A 95 -20.56 1.08 29.01
CA MET A 95 -20.48 1.29 27.56
C MET A 95 -21.77 0.90 26.81
N LYS A 96 -22.91 0.93 27.49
CA LYS A 96 -24.22 0.75 26.87
C LYS A 96 -24.61 2.03 26.13
N ASP A 97 -25.08 1.88 24.89
CA ASP A 97 -25.59 2.97 24.05
C ASP A 97 -24.55 4.08 23.74
N VAL A 98 -23.27 3.70 23.52
CA VAL A 98 -22.25 4.64 23.02
C VAL A 98 -22.72 5.22 21.69
N LYS A 99 -22.68 6.54 21.58
CA LYS A 99 -23.13 7.25 20.38
C LYS A 99 -22.14 7.13 19.25
N ASN A 100 -22.63 7.16 18.01
CA ASN A 100 -21.81 7.10 16.81
C ASN A 100 -20.74 8.20 16.79
N GLU A 101 -21.07 9.43 17.15
CA GLU A 101 -20.10 10.53 17.17
C GLU A 101 -18.93 10.29 18.14
N HIS A 102 -19.16 9.57 19.24
CA HIS A 102 -18.10 9.22 20.20
C HIS A 102 -17.30 8.00 19.72
N MET A 103 -17.91 7.09 18.97
CA MET A 103 -17.20 5.97 18.34
C MET A 103 -16.27 6.46 17.21
N ASP A 104 -16.71 7.44 16.43
CA ASP A 104 -15.89 8.12 15.42
C ASP A 104 -14.70 8.83 16.09
N GLU A 105 -14.95 9.61 17.15
CA GLU A 105 -13.89 10.26 17.95
C GLU A 105 -12.87 9.25 18.51
N LEU A 106 -13.35 8.16 19.10
CA LEU A 106 -12.49 7.10 19.64
C LEU A 106 -11.62 6.46 18.53
N SER A 107 -12.22 6.20 17.36
CA SER A 107 -11.52 5.63 16.20
C SER A 107 -10.39 6.56 15.73
N GLU A 108 -10.66 7.87 15.66
CA GLU A 108 -9.65 8.86 15.30
C GLU A 108 -8.48 8.90 16.30
N GLU A 109 -8.78 8.96 17.59
CA GLU A 109 -7.77 9.05 18.65
C GLU A 109 -6.92 7.77 18.74
N LEU A 110 -7.55 6.59 18.69
CA LEU A 110 -6.83 5.31 18.66
C LEU A 110 -5.96 5.19 17.40
N THR A 111 -6.46 5.60 16.24
CA THR A 111 -5.69 5.59 14.99
C THR A 111 -4.45 6.49 15.08
N LYS A 112 -4.59 7.70 15.64
CA LYS A 112 -3.45 8.61 15.86
C LYS A 112 -2.39 7.96 16.75
N VAL A 113 -2.80 7.37 17.89
CA VAL A 113 -1.90 6.72 18.85
C VAL A 113 -1.22 5.51 18.21
N PHE A 114 -1.97 4.66 17.51
CA PHE A 114 -1.48 3.45 16.86
C PHE A 114 -0.42 3.76 15.82
N ARG A 115 -0.71 4.68 14.89
CA ARG A 115 0.23 5.09 13.84
C ARG A 115 1.49 5.73 14.42
N ALA A 116 1.35 6.55 15.46
CA ALA A 116 2.50 7.11 16.16
C ALA A 116 3.36 6.01 16.81
N TRP A 117 2.73 4.96 17.36
CA TRP A 117 3.44 3.82 17.92
C TRP A 117 4.17 3.00 16.85
N GLU A 118 3.53 2.68 15.72
CA GLU A 118 4.17 1.97 14.60
C GLU A 118 5.43 2.70 14.13
N LYS A 119 5.34 4.02 13.92
CA LYS A 119 6.46 4.86 13.51
C LYS A 119 7.59 4.89 14.53
N ARG A 120 7.27 5.00 15.83
CA ARG A 120 8.29 4.99 16.89
C ARG A 120 9.08 3.69 16.94
N HIS A 121 8.47 2.58 16.57
CA HIS A 121 9.07 1.25 16.66
C HIS A 121 9.47 0.66 15.30
N GLY A 122 9.24 1.36 14.20
CA GLY A 122 9.61 0.92 12.85
C GLY A 122 8.74 -0.20 12.28
N TYR A 123 7.51 -0.34 12.77
CA TYR A 123 6.54 -1.34 12.28
C TYR A 123 5.68 -0.85 11.11
N GLU A 124 5.95 0.35 10.57
CA GLU A 124 5.21 0.91 9.45
C GLU A 124 5.21 -0.05 8.25
N ASN A 125 4.04 -0.31 7.67
CA ASN A 125 3.92 -1.05 6.42
C ASN A 125 4.44 -0.19 5.27
N LYS A 126 5.46 -0.67 4.57
CA LYS A 126 6.09 0.01 3.43
C LYS A 126 5.63 -0.50 2.08
N SER A 127 4.76 -1.50 2.05
CA SER A 127 4.27 -2.12 0.83
C SER A 127 3.30 -1.18 0.10
N TRP A 128 3.30 -1.23 -1.22
CA TRP A 128 2.34 -0.53 -2.08
C TRP A 128 1.70 -1.51 -3.07
N VAL A 129 0.58 -1.08 -3.63
CA VAL A 129 -0.05 -1.72 -4.79
C VAL A 129 -0.31 -0.70 -5.88
N VAL A 130 -0.39 -1.13 -7.13
CA VAL A 130 -0.77 -0.27 -8.26
C VAL A 130 -2.09 -0.78 -8.82
N GLN A 131 -3.14 0.04 -8.76
CA GLN A 131 -4.48 -0.36 -9.22
C GLN A 131 -4.82 0.24 -10.58
N GLU A 132 -4.73 1.57 -10.70
CA GLU A 132 -5.04 2.30 -11.92
C GLU A 132 -3.76 2.62 -12.70
N THR A 133 -3.71 2.20 -13.96
CA THR A 133 -2.56 2.43 -14.85
C THR A 133 -2.97 3.10 -16.15
N LYS A 134 -2.08 3.91 -16.70
CA LYS A 134 -2.17 4.43 -18.07
C LYS A 134 -1.04 3.83 -18.91
N THR A 135 -1.31 3.59 -20.18
CA THR A 135 -0.31 3.09 -21.13
C THR A 135 0.49 4.24 -21.72
N TYR A 136 1.80 4.13 -21.70
CA TYR A 136 2.75 5.10 -22.26
C TYR A 136 3.62 4.43 -23.31
N ARG A 137 3.92 5.12 -24.42
CA ARG A 137 4.92 4.64 -25.39
C ARG A 137 6.31 4.99 -24.89
N ILE A 138 7.23 4.02 -24.91
CA ILE A 138 8.57 4.19 -24.34
C ILE A 138 9.38 5.23 -25.12
N GLU A 139 9.24 5.25 -26.45
CA GLU A 139 9.91 6.20 -27.36
C GLU A 139 9.64 7.67 -27.05
N ASP A 140 8.49 7.99 -26.43
CA ASP A 140 8.15 9.37 -26.07
C ASP A 140 9.04 9.91 -24.93
N TYR A 141 9.63 9.02 -24.13
CA TYR A 141 10.34 9.34 -22.89
C TYR A 141 11.84 9.05 -22.94
N ILE A 142 12.26 8.18 -23.85
CA ILE A 142 13.66 7.80 -24.05
C ILE A 142 14.03 8.20 -25.48
N LYS A 143 14.81 9.27 -25.59
CA LYS A 143 15.43 9.70 -26.84
C LYS A 143 16.84 9.13 -26.88
N GLU A 144 17.22 8.56 -28.03
CA GLU A 144 18.61 8.17 -28.36
C GLU A 144 19.62 9.29 -28.08
#